data_AF-A0A1H3KNR4-F1
#
_entry.id   AF-A0A1H3KNR4-F1
#
_cell.length_a   1.000
_cell.length_b   1.000
_cell.length_c   1.000
_cell.angle_alpha   90.00
_cell.angle_beta   90.00
_cell.angle_gamma   90.00
#
_symmetry.space_group_name_H-M   'P 1'
#
loop_
_entity.id
_entity.type
_entity.pdbx_description
1 polymer ?
#
loop_
_entity_poly.entity_id
_entity_poly.type
_entity_poly.pdbx_seq_one_letter_code
_entity_poly.pdbx_strand_id
1 'polypeptide(L)'
;MTKTDRWFSSPTQVYWCCKALIEGRSISHKTEIREVRGWRLAAICERLRKQYHWPILTEYRGPENTAYYRLAPGTDLTKLRYPASARALADEVAR
;
A
#
# COMPACT_ATOMS: atom_id res chain seq x y z
N MET A 1 19.35 18.74 -19.53
CA MET A 1 19.59 18.30 -18.15
C MET A 1 19.13 16.87 -18.00
N THR A 2 19.95 16.08 -17.35
CA THR A 2 20.06 14.62 -17.36
C THR A 2 18.82 13.90 -16.80
N LYS A 3 18.31 12.90 -17.54
CA LYS A 3 17.34 11.93 -17.02
C LYS A 3 18.01 11.20 -15.85
N THR A 4 17.59 11.51 -14.64
CA THR A 4 18.00 10.74 -13.46
C THR A 4 17.23 9.44 -13.52
N ASP A 5 17.88 8.38 -14.01
CA ASP A 5 17.41 7.00 -13.85
C ASP A 5 17.27 6.74 -12.35
N ARG A 6 16.05 6.89 -11.83
CA ARG A 6 15.75 6.59 -10.43
C ARG A 6 15.77 5.08 -10.30
N TRP A 7 16.96 4.54 -10.05
CA TRP A 7 17.20 3.14 -9.71
C TRP A 7 16.55 2.84 -8.35
N PHE A 8 15.24 2.72 -8.33
CA PHE A 8 14.56 2.15 -7.19
C PHE A 8 14.84 0.65 -7.26
N SER A 9 15.63 0.13 -6.32
CA SER A 9 15.64 -1.31 -5.99
C SER A 9 14.19 -1.79 -6.05
N SER A 10 13.91 -2.87 -6.80
CA SER A 10 12.60 -3.44 -7.13
C SER A 10 11.42 -2.92 -6.29
N PRO A 11 10.25 -2.56 -6.88
CA PRO A 11 9.13 -1.97 -6.16
C PRO A 11 8.89 -2.70 -4.84
N THR A 12 9.22 -2.00 -3.74
CA THR A 12 9.24 -2.62 -2.41
C THR A 12 7.85 -3.15 -2.05
N GLN A 13 7.76 -4.12 -1.15
CA GLN A 13 6.47 -4.57 -0.60
C GLN A 13 5.62 -3.38 -0.09
N VAL A 14 6.27 -2.34 0.45
CA VAL A 14 5.62 -1.10 0.87
C VAL A 14 5.04 -0.36 -0.32
N TYR A 15 5.81 -0.20 -1.41
CA TYR A 15 5.34 0.42 -2.65
C TYR A 15 4.13 -0.33 -3.22
N TRP A 16 4.23 -1.66 -3.35
CA TRP A 16 3.15 -2.50 -3.84
C TRP A 16 1.89 -2.38 -2.99
N CYS A 17 2.02 -2.43 -1.66
CA CYS A 17 0.90 -2.27 -0.72
C CYS A 17 0.24 -0.89 -0.86
N CYS A 18 1.03 0.19 -0.86
CA CYS A 18 0.51 1.54 -1.04
C CYS A 18 -0.23 1.67 -2.38
N LYS A 19 0.36 1.16 -3.46
CA LYS A 19 -0.23 1.19 -4.81
C LYS A 19 -1.56 0.44 -4.86
N ALA A 20 -1.60 -0.77 -4.36
CA ALA A 20 -2.82 -1.57 -4.35
C ALA A 20 -3.95 -0.89 -3.54
N LEU A 21 -3.62 -0.26 -2.41
CA LEU A 21 -4.60 0.45 -1.58
C LEU A 21 -5.17 1.71 -2.26
N ILE A 22 -4.34 2.51 -2.93
CA ILE A 22 -4.81 3.72 -3.65
C ILE A 22 -5.62 3.37 -4.91
N GLU A 23 -5.33 2.22 -5.54
CA GLU A 23 -6.13 1.64 -6.63
C GLU A 23 -7.48 1.08 -6.13
N GLY A 24 -7.79 1.20 -4.84
CA GLY A 24 -9.03 0.72 -4.24
C GLY A 24 -9.10 -0.81 -4.10
N ARG A 25 -7.98 -1.52 -4.30
CA ARG A 25 -7.94 -2.98 -4.19
C ARG A 25 -8.10 -3.42 -2.74
N SER A 26 -8.73 -4.57 -2.57
CA SER A 26 -8.70 -5.30 -1.30
C SER A 26 -7.61 -6.38 -1.37
N ILE A 27 -6.61 -6.27 -0.48
CA ILE A 27 -5.43 -7.15 -0.48
C ILE A 27 -5.34 -7.95 0.82
N SER A 28 -4.89 -9.20 0.72
CA SER A 28 -4.63 -10.07 1.87
C SER A 28 -3.19 -10.59 1.83
N HIS A 29 -2.74 -11.27 2.89
CA HIS A 29 -1.42 -11.92 2.91
C HIS A 29 -1.26 -12.91 1.75
N LYS A 30 -2.32 -13.60 1.36
CA LYS A 30 -2.31 -14.50 0.20
C LYS A 30 -2.03 -13.74 -1.10
N THR A 31 -2.60 -12.55 -1.25
CA THR A 31 -2.33 -11.66 -2.39
C THR A 31 -0.87 -11.21 -2.41
N GLU A 32 -0.33 -10.80 -1.25
CA GLU A 32 1.08 -10.39 -1.12
C GLU A 32 2.06 -11.51 -1.49
N ILE A 33 1.82 -12.73 -0.97
CA ILE A 33 2.65 -13.90 -1.27
C ILE A 33 2.64 -14.19 -2.78
N ARG A 34 1.45 -14.14 -3.41
CA ARG A 34 1.30 -14.46 -4.83
C ARG A 34 1.96 -13.43 -5.74
N GLU A 35 1.80 -12.15 -5.46
CA GLU A 35 2.22 -11.08 -6.39
C GLU A 35 3.67 -10.65 -6.16
N VAL A 36 4.10 -10.56 -4.91
CA VAL A 36 5.42 -9.99 -4.55
C VAL A 36 6.27 -10.90 -3.66
N ARG A 37 5.84 -12.16 -3.47
CA ARG A 37 6.52 -13.16 -2.62
C ARG A 37 6.84 -12.61 -1.23
N GLY A 38 5.92 -11.80 -0.70
CA GLY A 38 6.08 -11.12 0.59
C GLY A 38 5.33 -11.78 1.73
N TRP A 39 5.63 -11.31 2.95
CA TRP A 39 5.07 -11.85 4.19
C TRP A 39 4.80 -10.77 5.25
N ARG A 40 4.98 -9.50 4.91
CA ARG A 40 5.00 -8.37 5.85
C ARG A 40 3.78 -7.46 5.73
N LEU A 41 2.73 -7.85 5.01
CA LEU A 41 1.57 -7.01 4.74
C LEU A 41 0.94 -6.40 6.00
N ALA A 42 0.63 -7.21 7.03
CA ALA A 42 0.07 -6.70 8.28
C ALA A 42 0.95 -5.62 8.92
N ALA A 43 2.27 -5.84 8.97
CA ALA A 43 3.21 -4.87 9.54
C ALA A 43 3.28 -3.57 8.72
N ILE A 44 3.19 -3.68 7.38
CA ILE A 44 3.14 -2.51 6.49
C ILE A 44 1.85 -1.73 6.73
N CYS A 45 0.69 -2.39 6.71
CA CYS A 45 -0.61 -1.76 6.97
C CYS A 45 -0.66 -1.07 8.34
N GLU A 46 -0.16 -1.74 9.37
CA GLU A 46 -0.11 -1.17 10.72
C GLU A 46 0.79 0.07 10.81
N ARG A 47 1.95 0.03 10.14
CA ARG A 47 2.83 1.20 10.04
C ARG A 47 2.16 2.35 9.31
N LEU A 48 1.46 2.08 8.20
CA LEU A 48 0.72 3.08 7.44
C LEU A 48 -0.39 3.72 8.28
N ARG A 49 -1.12 2.94 9.08
CA ARG A 49 -2.12 3.48 10.03
C ARG A 49 -1.48 4.35 11.10
N LYS A 50 -0.46 3.85 11.80
CA LYS A 50 0.09 4.50 12.99
C LYS A 50 0.97 5.70 12.69
N GLN A 51 1.84 5.60 11.68
CA GLN A 51 2.85 6.64 11.40
C GLN A 51 2.43 7.60 10.29
N TYR A 52 1.60 7.12 9.37
CA TYR A 52 1.20 7.88 8.18
C TYR A 52 -0.29 8.23 8.18
N HIS A 53 -1.05 7.78 9.19
CA HIS A 53 -2.47 8.05 9.36
C HIS A 53 -3.34 7.61 8.18
N TRP A 54 -2.94 6.54 7.48
CA TRP A 54 -3.75 6.00 6.39
C TRP A 54 -5.02 5.37 6.97
N PRO A 55 -6.21 5.72 6.44
CA PRO A 55 -7.48 5.16 6.90
C PRO A 55 -7.69 3.76 6.30
N ILE A 56 -6.91 2.78 6.78
CA ILE A 56 -6.97 1.39 6.30
C ILE A 56 -7.98 0.60 7.13
N LEU A 57 -8.99 0.06 6.46
CA LEU A 57 -9.97 -0.85 7.02
C LEU A 57 -9.47 -2.29 6.93
N THR A 58 -9.80 -3.11 7.93
CA THR A 58 -9.50 -4.55 7.95
C THR A 58 -10.80 -5.30 8.07
N GLU A 59 -11.05 -6.22 7.14
CA GLU A 59 -12.19 -7.11 7.14
C GLU A 59 -11.69 -8.55 7.21
N TYR A 60 -12.22 -9.34 8.13
CA TYR A 60 -11.87 -10.76 8.25
C TYR A 60 -12.91 -11.59 7.49
N ARG A 61 -12.45 -12.46 6.59
CA ARG A 61 -13.33 -13.27 5.72
C ARG A 61 -13.09 -14.76 5.88
N GLY A 62 -14.19 -15.50 5.75
CA GLY A 62 -14.19 -16.97 5.68
C GLY A 62 -13.90 -17.64 7.03
N PRO A 63 -13.97 -18.99 7.07
CA PRO A 63 -13.76 -19.76 8.29
C PRO A 63 -12.33 -19.63 8.84
N GLU A 64 -11.37 -19.30 7.98
CA GLU A 64 -9.96 -19.09 8.36
C GLU A 64 -9.69 -17.67 8.91
N ASN A 65 -10.71 -16.81 9.01
CA ASN A 65 -10.58 -15.41 9.44
C ASN A 65 -9.43 -14.68 8.73
N THR A 66 -9.36 -14.81 7.41
CA THR A 66 -8.30 -14.16 6.63
C THR A 66 -8.50 -12.66 6.63
N ALA A 67 -7.47 -11.90 7.02
CA ALA A 67 -7.50 -10.44 7.00
C ALA A 67 -7.38 -9.89 5.57
N TYR A 68 -8.34 -9.05 5.19
CA TYR A 68 -8.37 -8.26 3.96
C TYR A 68 -8.26 -6.79 4.31
N TYR A 69 -7.25 -6.13 3.76
CA TYR A 69 -6.98 -4.72 3.94
C TYR A 69 -7.48 -3.94 2.73
N ARG A 70 -8.11 -2.79 2.97
CA ARG A 70 -8.50 -1.84 1.94
C ARG A 70 -8.46 -0.43 2.49
N LEU A 71 -8.33 0.56 1.62
CA LEU A 71 -8.50 1.95 2.02
C LEU A 71 -9.99 2.24 2.31
N ALA A 72 -10.27 3.11 3.28
CA ALA A 72 -11.63 3.54 3.55
C ALA A 72 -12.23 4.18 2.29
N PRO A 73 -13.49 3.88 1.95
CA PRO A 73 -14.14 4.46 0.78
C PRO A 73 -14.24 5.99 0.94
N GLY A 74 -14.03 6.73 -0.15
CA GLY A 74 -14.04 8.19 -0.13
C GLY A 74 -12.78 8.84 0.48
N THR A 75 -11.71 8.07 0.72
CA THR A 75 -10.44 8.64 1.14
C THR A 75 -9.87 9.56 0.06
N ASP A 76 -9.57 10.79 0.46
CA ASP A 76 -8.87 11.76 -0.40
C ASP A 76 -7.39 11.37 -0.53
N LEU A 77 -7.05 10.77 -1.66
CA LEU A 77 -5.70 10.26 -1.94
C LEU A 77 -4.65 11.38 -1.95
N THR A 78 -5.03 12.60 -2.32
CA THR A 78 -4.11 13.76 -2.41
C THR A 78 -3.61 14.23 -1.04
N LYS A 79 -4.37 13.91 0.02
CA LYS A 79 -4.04 14.27 1.41
C LYS A 79 -3.26 13.17 2.15
N LEU A 80 -3.02 12.03 1.51
CA LEU A 80 -2.28 10.93 2.14
C LEU A 80 -0.80 11.27 2.29
N ARG A 81 -0.23 10.94 3.45
CA ARG A 81 1.21 11.03 3.68
C ARG A 81 1.89 9.75 3.22
N TYR A 82 2.65 9.80 2.14
CA TYR A 82 3.33 8.61 1.62
C TYR A 82 4.68 8.37 2.32
N PRO A 83 5.06 7.10 2.60
CA PRO A 83 6.42 6.76 3.00
C PRO A 83 7.40 7.07 1.88
N ALA A 84 8.69 7.26 2.20
CA ALA A 84 9.72 7.58 1.21
C ALA A 84 9.78 6.55 0.06
N SER A 85 9.60 5.27 0.38
CA SER A 85 9.56 4.17 -0.59
C SER A 85 8.37 4.20 -1.55
N ALA A 86 7.32 4.98 -1.23
CA ALA A 86 6.12 5.12 -2.05
C ALA A 86 5.88 6.59 -2.46
N ARG A 87 6.90 7.46 -2.35
CA ARG A 87 6.77 8.88 -2.66
C ARG A 87 6.34 9.13 -4.11
N ALA A 88 6.80 8.30 -5.05
CA ALA A 88 6.42 8.41 -6.46
C ALA A 88 4.91 8.29 -6.68
N LEU A 89 4.18 7.55 -5.83
CA LEU A 89 2.73 7.44 -5.93
C LEU A 89 2.01 8.76 -5.60
N ALA A 90 2.60 9.61 -4.76
CA ALA A 90 2.05 10.94 -4.49
C ALA A 90 2.07 11.80 -5.75
N ASP A 91 3.14 11.72 -6.55
CA ASP A 91 3.26 12.42 -7.82
C ASP A 91 2.28 11.89 -8.88
N GLU A 92 1.95 10.59 -8.83
CA GLU A 92 0.97 9.96 -9.72
C GLU A 92 -0.47 10.37 -9.39
N VAL A 93 -0.82 10.45 -8.11
CA VAL A 93 -2.15 10.83 -7.63
C VAL A 93 -2.44 12.32 -7.79
N ALA A 94 -1.41 13.17 -7.80
CA ALA A 94 -1.54 14.61 -7.95
C ALA A 94 -1.68 15.08 -9.41
N ARG A 95 -1.59 14.15 -10.38
CA ARG A 95 -1.78 14.42 -11.83
C ARG A 95 -3.22 14.18 -12.23
#